data_AF-A0A3D5PY45-F1
#
_entry.id   AF-A0A3D5PY45-F1
#
_cell.length_a   1.000
_cell.length_b   1.000
_cell.length_c   1.000
_cell.angle_alpha   90.00
_cell.angle_beta   90.00
_cell.angle_gamma   90.00
#
_symmetry.space_group_name_H-M   'P 1'
#
loop_
_entity.id
_entity.type
_entity.pdbx_description
1 polymer ?
#
loop_
_entity_poly.entity_id
_entity_poly.type
_entity_poly.pdbx_seq_one_letter_code
_entity_poly.pdbx_strand_id
1 'polypeptide(L)'
;MELMIFPFLILVIAAAALSVFLHFVPLGLWISALAAGVNISLFNLVGMRIRRVEPRMIVLPLIKGTKAGLDLNVNQLEAHYLAG
;
A
#
# COMPACT_ATOMS: atom_id res chain seq x y z
N MET A 1 8.42 -30.01 -27.86
CA MET A 1 7.80 -30.00 -26.51
C MET A 1 8.65 -29.24 -25.50
N GLU A 2 9.95 -29.50 -25.38
CA GLU A 2 10.82 -28.80 -24.41
C GLU A 2 10.88 -27.27 -24.58
N LEU A 3 10.87 -26.78 -25.82
CA LEU A 3 10.92 -25.34 -26.11
C LEU A 3 9.69 -24.55 -25.59
N MET A 4 8.55 -25.22 -25.35
CA MET A 4 7.32 -24.59 -24.85
C MET A 4 7.25 -24.57 -23.32
N ILE A 5 8.04 -25.41 -22.64
CA ILE A 5 8.02 -25.54 -21.17
C ILE A 5 8.72 -24.35 -20.51
N PHE A 6 9.85 -23.90 -21.06
CA PHE A 6 10.59 -22.74 -20.56
C PHE A 6 9.77 -21.43 -20.52
N PRO A 7 9.13 -20.98 -21.61
CA PRO A 7 8.32 -19.75 -21.58
C PRO A 7 7.10 -19.89 -20.67
N PHE A 8 6.49 -21.07 -20.61
CA PHE A 8 5.37 -21.33 -19.71
C PHE A 8 5.79 -21.23 -18.23
N LEU A 9 6.93 -21.83 -17.85
CA LEU A 9 7.46 -21.75 -16.49
C LEU A 9 7.76 -20.30 -16.08
N ILE A 10 8.37 -19.52 -16.97
CA ILE A 10 8.65 -18.09 -16.73
C ILE A 10 7.34 -17.33 -16.49
N LEU A 11 6.32 -17.58 -17.30
CA LEU A 11 5.03 -16.92 -17.17
C LEU A 11 4.35 -17.26 -15.85
N VAL A 12 4.42 -18.52 -15.40
CA VAL A 12 3.89 -18.95 -14.10
C VAL A 12 4.64 -18.26 -12.95
N ILE A 13 5.96 -18.19 -12.99
CA ILE A 13 6.78 -17.50 -11.97
C ILE A 13 6.45 -16.01 -11.94
N ALA A 14 6.33 -15.37 -13.10
CA ALA A 14 5.98 -13.96 -13.20
C ALA A 14 4.58 -13.68 -12.64
N ALA A 15 3.60 -14.52 -12.95
CA ALA A 15 2.24 -14.41 -12.41
C ALA A 15 2.20 -14.60 -10.89
N ALA A 16 2.96 -15.56 -10.36
CA ALA A 16 3.07 -15.79 -8.92
C ALA A 16 3.73 -14.59 -8.21
N ALA A 17 4.84 -14.07 -8.75
CA ALA A 17 5.51 -12.89 -8.21
C ALA A 17 4.59 -11.66 -8.23
N LEU A 18 3.85 -11.46 -9.32
CA LEU A 18 2.88 -10.37 -9.43
C LEU A 18 1.72 -10.53 -8.43
N SER A 19 1.22 -11.75 -8.24
CA SER A 19 0.17 -12.02 -7.25
C SER A 19 0.62 -11.68 -5.83
N VAL A 20 1.83 -12.08 -5.45
CA VAL A 20 2.42 -11.75 -4.15
C VAL A 20 2.60 -10.23 -4.00
N PHE A 21 3.12 -9.57 -5.04
CA PHE A 21 3.31 -8.12 -5.04
C PHE A 21 1.98 -7.36 -4.87
N LEU A 22 0.96 -7.71 -5.65
CA LEU A 22 -0.36 -7.08 -5.59
C LEU A 22 -1.09 -7.33 -4.25
N HIS A 23 -0.83 -8.47 -3.61
CA HIS A 23 -1.38 -8.77 -2.29
C HIS A 23 -0.69 -7.96 -1.17
N PHE A 24 0.62 -7.74 -1.31
CA PHE A 24 1.42 -7.05 -0.30
C PHE A 24 1.31 -5.53 -0.40
N VAL A 25 1.25 -4.98 -1.61
CA VAL A 25 1.16 -3.54 -1.85
C VAL A 25 -0.32 -3.11 -1.89
N PRO A 26 -0.80 -2.25 -0.97
CA PRO A 26 -2.19 -1.81 -0.96
C PRO A 26 -2.44 -0.73 -2.03
N LEU A 27 -2.41 -1.12 -3.30
CA LEU A 27 -2.58 -0.21 -4.45
C LEU A 27 -3.92 0.52 -4.43
N GLY A 28 -5.00 -0.16 -4.05
CA GLY A 28 -6.32 0.48 -3.97
C GLY A 28 -6.36 1.62 -2.95
N LEU A 29 -5.65 1.47 -1.83
CA LEU A 29 -5.55 2.52 -0.81
C LEU A 29 -4.69 3.69 -1.28
N TRP A 30 -3.61 3.39 -2.01
CA TRP A 30 -2.74 4.39 -2.62
C TRP A 30 -3.48 5.26 -3.64
N ILE A 31 -4.23 4.63 -4.56
CA ILE A 31 -5.06 5.34 -5.54
C ILE A 31 -6.12 6.19 -4.84
N SER A 32 -6.75 5.67 -3.78
CA SER A 32 -7.74 6.42 -2.99
C SER A 32 -7.14 7.67 -2.33
N ALA A 33 -5.91 7.58 -1.82
CA ALA A 33 -5.18 8.72 -1.25
C ALA A 33 -4.88 9.78 -2.31
N LEU A 34 -4.35 9.37 -3.46
CA LEU A 34 -4.08 10.28 -4.58
C LEU A 34 -5.34 10.98 -5.08
N ALA A 35 -6.44 10.24 -5.25
CA ALA A 35 -7.73 10.80 -5.66
C ALA A 35 -8.30 11.79 -4.62
N ALA A 36 -7.87 11.69 -3.37
CA ALA A 36 -8.24 12.62 -2.30
C ALA A 36 -7.27 13.82 -2.16
N GLY A 37 -6.23 13.91 -2.99
CA GLY A 37 -5.20 14.94 -2.88
C GLY A 37 -4.13 14.67 -1.82
N VAL A 38 -4.09 13.44 -1.28
CA VAL A 38 -3.10 13.02 -0.28
C VAL A 38 -1.97 12.26 -0.98
N ASN A 39 -0.81 12.91 -1.07
CA ASN A 39 0.39 12.30 -1.65
C ASN A 39 1.10 11.41 -0.63
N ILE A 40 0.90 10.10 -0.75
CA ILE A 40 1.66 9.08 0.00
C ILE A 40 2.40 8.17 -0.97
N SER A 41 3.64 7.79 -0.66
CA SER A 41 4.41 6.87 -1.50
C SER A 41 3.96 5.43 -1.28
N LEU A 42 4.08 4.60 -2.32
CA LEU A 42 3.86 3.15 -2.19
C LEU A 42 4.81 2.52 -1.17
N PHE A 43 6.05 3.02 -1.09
CA PHE A 43 7.03 2.60 -0.10
C PHE A 43 6.58 2.85 1.33
N ASN A 44 5.90 3.97 1.61
CA ASN A 44 5.35 4.22 2.95
C ASN A 44 4.27 3.19 3.31
N LEU A 45 3.38 2.85 2.38
CA LEU A 45 2.33 1.86 2.61
C LEU A 45 2.88 0.45 2.87
N VAL A 46 3.93 0.07 2.14
CA VAL A 46 4.65 -1.19 2.38
C VAL A 46 5.40 -1.13 3.70
N GLY A 47 6.06 0.00 4.00
CA GLY A 47 6.78 0.24 5.25
C GLY A 47 5.88 0.22 6.48
N MET A 48 4.62 0.65 6.35
CA MET A 48 3.60 0.49 7.39
C MET A 48 3.36 -0.99 7.71
N ARG A 49 3.17 -1.85 6.69
CA ARG A 49 2.99 -3.29 6.90
C ARG A 49 4.20 -3.94 7.56
N ILE A 50 5.42 -3.55 7.18
CA ILE A 50 6.66 -4.05 7.80
C ILE A 50 6.73 -3.66 9.28
N ARG A 51 6.37 -2.41 9.61
CA ARG A 51 6.28 -1.91 10.99
C ARG A 51 5.06 -2.40 11.76
N ARG A 52 4.28 -3.34 11.20
CA ARG A 52 3.04 -3.89 11.77
C ARG A 52 1.95 -2.83 12.03
N VAL A 53 1.95 -1.75 11.26
CA VAL A 53 0.91 -0.73 11.25
C VAL A 53 -0.03 -1.01 10.08
N GLU A 54 -1.34 -1.06 10.33
CA GLU A 54 -2.31 -1.28 9.26
C GLU A 54 -2.44 0.01 8.40
N PRO A 55 -2.05 0.01 7.12
CA PRO A 55 -2.04 1.22 6.30
C PRO A 55 -3.41 1.88 6.20
N ARG A 56 -4.48 1.08 6.19
CA ARG A 56 -5.87 1.55 6.09
C ARG A 56 -6.26 2.44 7.27
N MET A 57 -5.77 2.12 8.46
CA MET A 57 -6.06 2.87 9.68
C MET A 57 -5.34 4.22 9.74
N ILE A 58 -4.30 4.40 8.92
CA ILE A 58 -3.56 5.67 8.83
C ILE A 58 -4.08 6.52 7.67
N VAL A 59 -4.22 5.92 6.49
CA VAL A 59 -4.57 6.65 5.26
C VAL A 59 -6.02 7.15 5.28
N LEU A 60 -6.97 6.40 5.82
CA LEU A 60 -8.37 6.84 5.84
C LEU A 60 -8.57 8.09 6.74
N PRO A 61 -8.05 8.14 7.98
CA PRO A 61 -8.07 9.38 8.76
C PRO A 61 -7.29 10.51 8.11
N LEU A 62 -6.15 10.23 7.47
CA LEU A 62 -5.37 11.23 6.74
C LEU A 62 -6.20 11.89 5.64
N ILE A 63 -6.85 11.10 4.78
CA ILE A 63 -7.76 11.58 3.74
C ILE A 63 -8.87 12.45 4.33
N LYS A 64 -9.51 11.99 5.41
CA LYS A 64 -10.61 12.72 6.04
C LYS A 64 -10.14 14.05 6.63
N GLY A 65 -9.02 14.06 7.34
CA GLY A 65 -8.45 15.25 7.94
C GLY A 65 -7.99 16.27 6.90
N THR A 66 -7.26 15.83 5.87
CA THR A 66 -6.86 16.72 4.77
C THR A 66 -8.07 17.34 4.08
N LYS A 67 -9.14 16.57 3.83
CA LYS A 67 -10.40 17.11 3.28
C LYS A 67 -11.16 18.03 4.24
N ALA A 68 -10.97 17.86 5.55
CA ALA A 68 -11.51 18.76 6.57
C ALA A 68 -10.65 20.02 6.79
N GLY A 69 -9.55 20.19 6.06
CA GLY A 69 -8.62 21.30 6.22
C GLY A 69 -7.67 21.16 7.42
N LEU A 70 -7.56 19.96 7.98
CA LEU A 70 -6.59 19.66 9.04
C LEU A 70 -5.24 19.31 8.43
N ASP A 71 -4.19 19.97 8.93
CA ASP A 71 -2.81 19.62 8.60
C ASP A 71 -2.38 18.41 9.44
N LEU A 72 -2.62 17.21 8.91
CA LEU A 72 -2.30 15.95 9.56
C LEU A 72 -1.05 15.31 8.93
N ASN A 73 -0.15 14.84 9.78
CA ASN A 73 1.02 14.09 9.35
C ASN A 73 0.79 12.58 9.52
N VAL A 74 1.30 11.79 8.58
CA VAL A 74 1.36 10.32 8.65
C VAL A 74 1.96 9.85 9.98
N ASN A 75 3.07 10.46 10.42
CA ASN A 75 3.77 10.06 11.65
C ASN A 75 2.93 10.30 12.91
N GLN A 76 2.10 11.36 12.92
CA GLN A 76 1.20 11.64 14.04
C GLN A 76 0.09 10.59 14.13
N LEU A 77 -0.48 10.23 12.99
CA LEU A 77 -1.52 9.20 12.91
C LEU A 77 -0.96 7.82 13.26
N GLU A 78 0.27 7.52 12.86
CA GLU A 78 0.96 6.29 13.26
C GLU A 78 1.25 6.25 14.75
N ALA A 79 1.72 7.36 15.33
CA ALA A 79 1.92 7.46 16.78
C ALA A 79 0.60 7.28 17.53
N HIS A 80 -0.49 7.90 17.06
CA HIS A 80 -1.82 7.71 17.62
C HIS A 80 -2.30 6.26 17.51
N TYR A 81 -2.08 5.60 16.37
CA TYR A 81 -2.42 4.18 16.18
C TYR A 81 -1.65 3.26 17.12
N LEU A 82 -0.37 3.56 17.39
CA LEU A 82 0.48 2.77 18.28
C LEU A 82 0.25 3.08 19.78
N ALA A 83 -0.28 4.25 20.10
CA ALA A 83 -0.58 4.65 21.47
C ALA A 83 -1.74 3.86 22.09
N GLY A 84 -2.67 3.36 21.27
CA GLY A 84 -3.86 2.62 21.71
C GLY A 84 -4.99 3.55 22.12
#